data_AF-A0A6H1ZGR7-F1
#
_entry.id   AF-A0A6H1ZGR7-F1
#
_cell.length_a   1.000
_cell.length_b   1.000
_cell.length_c   1.000
_cell.angle_alpha   90.00
_cell.angle_beta   90.00
_cell.angle_gamma   90.00
#
_symmetry.space_group_name_H-M   'P 1'
#
loop_
_entity.id
_entity.type
_entity.pdbx_description
1 polymer ?
#
loop_
_entity_poly.entity_id
_entity_poly.type
_entity_poly.pdbx_seq_one_letter_code
_entity_poly.pdbx_strand_id
1 'polypeptide(L)' 'MNLTTCIKGGSRENKTGYIITFDYDEDTIEFLKANIPHTHREWRPDKKEWWVSQDYESELEKLFRNFNALAHWQKTLF' A
#
# COMPACT_ATOMS: atom_id res chain seq x y z
N MET A 1 6.90 -3.03 10.16
CA MET A 1 5.58 -3.70 10.08
C MET A 1 5.58 -4.69 8.91
N ASN A 2 4.65 -5.64 8.88
CA ASN A 2 4.40 -6.51 7.71
C ASN A 2 3.02 -6.23 7.13
N LEU A 3 2.89 -6.32 5.81
CA LEU A 3 1.61 -6.33 5.12
C LEU A 3 0.95 -7.70 5.25
N THR A 4 -0.36 -7.69 5.50
CA THR A 4 -1.23 -8.86 5.37
C THR A 4 -1.60 -9.09 3.91
N THR A 5 -1.80 -8.00 3.16
CA THR A 5 -2.12 -8.01 1.73
C THR A 5 -1.34 -6.92 1.01
N CYS A 6 -0.81 -7.23 -0.16
CA CYS A 6 -0.28 -6.26 -1.11
C CYS A 6 -0.69 -6.71 -2.50
N ILE A 7 -1.57 -5.94 -3.15
CA ILE A 7 -2.02 -6.23 -4.51
C ILE A 7 -1.84 -5.03 -5.44
N LYS A 8 -1.37 -5.24 -6.68
CA LYS A 8 -1.45 -4.19 -7.70
C LYS A 8 -2.91 -3.93 -8.06
N GLY A 9 -3.29 -2.66 -8.06
CA GLY A 9 -4.67 -2.25 -8.33
C GLY A 9 -4.81 -0.76 -8.62
N GLY A 10 -5.96 -0.41 -9.19
CA GLY A 10 -6.30 0.98 -9.48
C GLY A 10 -6.83 1.73 -8.25
N SER A 11 -6.64 3.06 -8.20
CA SER A 11 -7.40 3.96 -7.32
C SER A 11 -8.85 4.13 -7.80
N ARG A 12 -9.70 4.85 -7.05
CA ARG A 12 -11.02 5.27 -7.52
C ARG A 12 -10.97 6.15 -8.79
N GLU A 13 -9.83 6.78 -9.03
CA GLU A 13 -9.56 7.62 -10.21
C GLU A 13 -8.80 6.89 -11.33
N ASN A 14 -8.76 5.54 -11.30
CA ASN A 14 -8.02 4.72 -12.27
C ASN A 14 -6.50 4.95 -12.31
N LYS A 15 -5.88 5.42 -11.21
CA LYS A 15 -4.41 5.52 -11.09
C LYS A 15 -3.83 4.18 -10.69
N THR A 16 -2.70 3.78 -11.29
CA THR A 16 -1.99 2.55 -10.94
C THR A 16 -1.33 2.65 -9.58
N GLY A 17 -1.47 1.62 -8.75
CA GLY A 17 -0.82 1.56 -7.45
C GLY A 17 -0.95 0.21 -6.77
N TYR A 18 -0.83 0.24 -5.45
CA TYR A 18 -0.86 -0.91 -4.57
C TYR A 18 -2.01 -0.77 -3.58
N ILE A 19 -2.87 -1.77 -3.51
CA ILE A 19 -3.86 -1.94 -2.46
C ILE A 19 -3.20 -2.79 -1.36
N ILE A 20 -3.06 -2.21 -0.18
CA ILE A 20 -2.35 -2.78 0.94
C ILE A 20 -3.27 -2.89 2.16
N THR A 21 -3.08 -3.96 2.94
CA THR A 21 -3.68 -4.13 4.26
C THR A 21 -2.62 -4.58 5.25
N PHE A 22 -2.74 -4.14 6.49
CA PHE A 22 -1.87 -4.50 7.60
C PHE A 22 -2.67 -4.35 8.91
N ASP A 23 -2.21 -5.02 9.97
CA ASP A 23 -2.84 -4.86 11.29
C ASP A 23 -2.77 -3.40 11.73
N TYR A 24 -3.79 -2.93 12.45
CA TYR A 24 -3.83 -1.54 12.87
C TYR A 24 -2.63 -1.22 13.76
N ASP A 25 -1.84 -0.25 13.32
CA ASP A 25 -0.67 0.26 14.00
C ASP A 25 -0.62 1.77 13.78
N GLU A 26 -0.75 2.52 14.87
CA GLU A 26 -0.88 3.99 14.82
C GLU A 26 0.37 4.63 14.23
N ASP A 27 1.56 4.22 14.67
CA ASP A 27 2.84 4.70 14.17
C ASP A 27 3.00 4.47 12.66
N THR A 28 2.60 3.29 12.17
CA THR A 28 2.62 2.97 10.72
C THR A 28 1.67 3.86 9.94
N ILE A 29 0.46 4.12 10.47
CA ILE A 29 -0.53 4.99 9.82
C ILE A 29 -0.04 6.43 9.79
N GLU A 30 0.54 6.94 10.88
CA GLU A 30 1.11 8.27 10.94
C GLU A 30 2.30 8.43 9.99
N PHE A 31 3.20 7.44 9.96
CA PHE A 31 4.32 7.44 9.02
C PHE A 31 3.85 7.42 7.57
N LEU A 32 2.88 6.57 7.23
CA LEU A 32 2.27 6.54 5.89
C LEU A 32 1.66 7.91 5.56
N LYS A 33 0.99 8.53 6.54
CA LYS A 33 0.36 9.84 6.37
C LYS A 33 1.36 11.00 6.25
N ALA A 34 2.54 10.88 6.86
CA ALA A 34 3.58 11.89 6.81
C ALA A 34 4.35 11.84 5.49
N ASN A 35 4.59 10.64 4.95
CA ASN A 35 5.47 10.45 3.80
C ASN A 35 4.76 10.42 2.44
N ILE A 36 3.49 9.98 2.39
CA ILE A 36 2.77 9.79 1.13
C ILE A 36 1.62 10.78 1.04
N PRO A 37 1.66 11.86 0.24
CA PRO A 37 0.61 12.87 0.19
C PRO A 37 -0.78 12.28 -0.12
N HIS A 38 -1.83 12.96 0.37
CA HIS A 38 -3.24 12.51 0.24
C HIS A 38 -3.71 12.29 -1.20
N THR A 39 -3.06 12.89 -2.21
CA THR A 39 -3.34 12.67 -3.64
C THR A 39 -2.79 11.35 -4.18
N HIS A 40 -1.87 10.72 -3.44
CA HIS A 40 -1.20 9.46 -3.77
C HIS A 40 -1.50 8.35 -2.75
N ARG A 41 -2.47 8.56 -1.86
CA ARG A 41 -3.02 7.54 -0.95
C ARG A 41 -4.53 7.68 -0.85
N GLU A 42 -5.23 6.56 -0.70
CA GLU A 42 -6.67 6.53 -0.55
C GLU A 42 -7.03 5.51 0.53
N TRP A 43 -7.77 5.94 1.55
CA TRP A 43 -8.36 5.02 2.51
C TRP A 43 -9.71 4.53 2.00
N ARG A 44 -9.90 3.20 1.98
CA ARG A 44 -11.15 2.54 1.59
C ARG A 44 -11.81 1.93 2.82
N PRO A 45 -12.72 2.66 3.49
CA PRO A 45 -13.28 2.24 4.76
C PRO A 45 -14.15 0.98 4.66
N ASP A 46 -14.75 0.74 3.49
CA ASP A 46 -15.58 -0.42 3.18
C ASP A 46 -14.82 -1.75 3.27
N LYS A 47 -13.56 -1.76 2.83
CA LYS A 47 -12.69 -2.94 2.82
C LYS A 47 -11.59 -2.90 3.88
N LYS A 48 -11.47 -1.78 4.59
CA LYS A 48 -10.38 -1.50 5.53
C LYS A 48 -9.01 -1.63 4.86
N GLU A 49 -8.88 -1.11 3.64
CA GLU A 49 -7.66 -1.19 2.84
C GLU A 49 -7.16 0.21 2.45
N TRP A 50 -5.86 0.33 2.25
CA TRP A 50 -5.23 1.52 1.70
C TRP A 50 -4.90 1.27 0.23
N TRP A 51 -5.21 2.20 -0.66
CA TRP A 51 -4.53 2.29 -1.94
C TRP A 51 -3.40 3.32 -1.84
N VAL A 52 -2.26 3.02 -2.46
CA VAL A 52 -1.07 3.87 -2.51
C VAL A 52 -0.53 3.89 -3.93
N SER A 53 -0.17 5.07 -4.45
CA SER A 53 0.38 5.20 -5.80
C SER A 53 1.65 4.38 -5.98
N GLN A 54 1.84 3.82 -7.19
CA GLN A 54 3.07 3.10 -7.54
C GLN A 54 4.33 3.97 -7.44
N ASP A 55 4.18 5.30 -7.52
CA ASP A 55 5.31 6.24 -7.42
C ASP A 55 5.99 6.21 -6.03
N TYR A 56 5.29 5.67 -5.02
CA TYR A 56 5.76 5.58 -3.65
C TYR A 56 6.16 4.14 -3.26
N GLU A 57 6.55 3.33 -4.25
CA GLU A 57 7.02 1.96 -4.04
C GLU A 57 8.19 1.91 -3.05
N SER A 58 9.15 2.83 -3.18
CA SER A 58 10.32 2.92 -2.29
C SER A 58 9.96 3.24 -0.83
N GLU A 59 8.90 4.01 -0.59
CA GLU A 59 8.39 4.30 0.75
C GLU A 59 7.70 3.08 1.35
N LEU A 60 6.96 2.33 0.53
CA LEU A 60 6.32 1.08 0.94
C LEU A 60 7.37 0.00 1.29
N GLU A 61 8.45 -0.10 0.52
CA GLU A 61 9.59 -0.98 0.83
C GLU A 61 10.24 -0.66 2.18
N LYS A 62 10.42 0.63 2.50
CA LYS A 62 10.99 1.07 3.77
C LYS A 62 10.05 0.77 4.96
N LEU A 63 8.75 0.95 4.75
CA LEU A 63 7.74 0.80 5.80
C LEU A 63 7.40 -0.67 6.09
N PHE A 64 7.33 -1.48 5.04
CA PHE A 64 6.86 -2.86 5.09
C PHE A 64 7.93 -3.84 4.62
N ARG A 65 8.45 -4.64 5.56
CA ARG A 65 9.58 -5.55 5.32
C ARG A 65 9.29 -6.61 4.24
N ASN A 66 8.02 -6.99 4.08
CA ASN A 66 7.57 -8.01 3.14
C ASN A 66 6.92 -7.43 1.88
N PHE A 67 6.98 -6.11 1.65
CA PHE A 67 6.36 -5.49 0.48
C PHE A 67 6.88 -6.11 -0.83
N ASN A 68 8.20 -6.18 -1.00
CA ASN A 68 8.80 -6.76 -2.19
C ASN A 68 8.44 -8.22 -2.40
N ALA A 69 8.45 -9.02 -1.33
CA ALA A 69 8.02 -10.40 -1.42
C ALA A 69 6.59 -10.48 -1.98
N LEU A 70 5.62 -9.78 -1.39
CA LEU A 70 4.24 -9.84 -1.84
C LEU A 70 4.04 -9.25 -3.24
N ALA A 71 4.66 -8.11 -3.54
CA ALA A 71 4.57 -7.46 -4.85
C ALA A 71 5.19 -8.32 -5.97
N HIS A 72 6.27 -9.05 -5.69
CA HIS A 72 6.87 -10.00 -6.62
C HIS A 72 6.00 -11.25 -6.82
N TRP A 73 5.48 -11.84 -5.74
CA TRP A 73 4.61 -13.02 -5.81
C TRP A 73 3.37 -12.79 -6.67
N GLN A 74 2.86 -11.56 -6.68
CA GLN A 74 1.76 -11.18 -7.57
C GLN A 74 2.12 -11.16 -9.05
N LYS A 75 3.33 -10.71 -9.40
CA LYS A 75 3.79 -10.65 -10.79
C LYS A 75 4.00 -12.03 -11.39
N THR A 76 4.15 -13.08 -10.58
CA THR A 76 4.36 -14.46 -11.02
C THR A 76 3.05 -15.24 -11.21
N LEU A 77 1.92 -14.73 -10.74
CA LEU A 77 0.61 -15.41 -10.80
C LEU A 77 -0.24 -14.98 -12.00
N PHE A 78 0.24 -14.02 -12.80
CA PHE A 78 -0.39 -13.48 -14.01
C PHE A 78 0.65 -13.25 -15.10
#